data_AF-A0A368HEG8-F1
#
_entry.id   AF-A0A368HEG8-F1
#
_cell.length_a   1.000
_cell.length_b   1.000
_cell.length_c   1.000
_cell.angle_alpha   90.00
_cell.angle_beta   90.00
_cell.angle_gamma   90.00
#
_symmetry.space_group_name_H-M   'P 1'
#
loop_
_entity.id
_entity.type
_entity.pdbx_description
1 polymer ?
#
loop_
_entity_poly.entity_id
_entity_poly.type
_entity_poly.pdbx_seq_one_letter_code
_entity_poly.pdbx_strand_id
1 'polypeptide(L)'
;MGANMLDTYTLVKRLTQAGVPEAQAAAHMSVFLDMSERGFATKGDIAALRERIDDLANHVAGMDVRLSGVERRLSEMDTRLSGVERRLSEMDTRLSGVELRLSEMDTRLSGIERRLSEMDTRLSGIERRLSELDARLSKMDTRLSGIELHLSGMELRLMVRLGGLIVTLMSVGFGVLEFTLAH
;
A
#
# COMPACT_ATOMS: atom_id res chain seq x y z
N MET A 1 55.55 -60.91 -17.06
CA MET A 1 56.86 -60.32 -17.41
C MET A 1 57.90 -60.96 -16.52
N GLY A 2 58.83 -61.70 -17.10
CA GLY A 2 59.80 -62.48 -16.34
C GLY A 2 60.69 -61.57 -15.50
N ALA A 3 60.65 -61.74 -14.19
CA ALA A 3 61.72 -61.24 -13.33
C ALA A 3 62.99 -61.94 -13.80
N ASN A 4 63.84 -61.21 -14.52
CA ASN A 4 65.19 -61.64 -14.79
C ASN A 4 65.89 -61.60 -13.42
N MET A 5 65.78 -62.70 -12.66
CA MET A 5 66.42 -62.85 -11.36
C MET A 5 67.91 -62.62 -11.61
N LEU A 6 68.42 -61.49 -11.12
CA LEU A 6 69.79 -61.09 -11.40
C LEU A 6 70.72 -62.15 -10.80
N ASP A 7 71.36 -62.91 -11.68
CA ASP A 7 72.30 -63.94 -11.25
C ASP A 7 73.59 -63.26 -10.78
N THR A 8 73.66 -63.08 -9.47
CA THR A 8 74.76 -62.45 -8.75
C THR A 8 76.08 -63.17 -9.03
N TYR A 9 76.05 -64.49 -9.15
CA TYR A 9 77.21 -65.30 -9.48
C TYR A 9 77.69 -65.05 -10.91
N THR A 10 76.78 -65.03 -11.89
CA THR A 10 77.13 -64.76 -13.29
C THR A 10 77.69 -63.35 -13.48
N LEU A 11 77.20 -62.35 -12.75
CA LEU A 11 77.72 -60.98 -12.86
C LEU A 11 79.11 -60.84 -12.20
N VAL A 12 79.31 -61.40 -11.00
CA VAL A 12 80.61 -61.37 -10.31
C VAL A 12 81.67 -62.08 -11.16
N LYS A 13 81.33 -63.23 -11.76
CA LYS A 13 82.22 -63.96 -12.68
C LYS A 13 82.59 -63.18 -13.94
N ARG A 14 81.65 -62.41 -14.50
CA ARG A 14 81.93 -61.55 -15.67
C ARG A 14 82.83 -60.38 -15.31
N LEU A 15 82.64 -59.78 -14.13
CA LEU A 15 83.48 -58.69 -13.64
C LEU A 15 84.91 -59.17 -13.35
N THR A 16 85.07 -60.35 -12.76
CA THR A 16 86.40 -60.94 -12.53
C THR A 16 87.11 -61.32 -13.83
N GLN A 17 86.38 -61.85 -14.83
CA GLN A 17 86.90 -62.09 -16.17
C GLN A 17 87.31 -60.80 -16.91
N ALA A 18 86.69 -59.66 -16.58
CA ALA A 18 87.06 -58.34 -17.09
C ALA A 18 88.25 -57.71 -16.33
N GLY A 19 88.86 -58.42 -15.37
CA GLY A 19 90.03 -57.97 -14.63
C GLY A 19 89.74 -57.23 -13.32
N VAL A 20 88.48 -57.17 -12.87
CA VAL A 20 88.12 -56.60 -11.56
C VAL A 20 88.46 -57.63 -10.46
N PRO A 21 89.19 -57.26 -9.39
CA PRO A 21 89.44 -58.16 -8.26
C PRO A 21 88.15 -58.71 -7.66
N GLU A 22 88.13 -59.99 -7.29
CA GLU A 22 86.92 -60.68 -6.83
C GLU A 22 86.26 -60.01 -5.62
N ALA A 23 87.05 -59.55 -4.65
CA ALA A 23 86.55 -58.81 -3.49
C ALA A 23 85.87 -57.48 -3.89
N GLN A 24 86.39 -56.81 -4.93
CA GLN A 24 85.82 -55.56 -5.43
C GLN A 24 84.54 -55.81 -6.23
N ALA A 25 84.50 -56.86 -7.05
CA ALA A 25 83.29 -57.29 -7.75
C ALA A 25 82.16 -57.69 -6.76
N ALA A 26 82.50 -58.38 -5.67
CA ALA A 26 81.56 -58.75 -4.61
C ALA A 26 81.03 -57.52 -3.84
N ALA A 27 81.89 -56.54 -3.53
CA ALA A 27 81.49 -55.30 -2.87
C ALA A 27 80.59 -54.43 -3.77
N HIS A 28 80.89 -54.34 -5.07
CA HIS A 28 80.02 -53.65 -6.03
C HIS A 28 78.66 -54.35 -6.14
N MET A 29 78.63 -55.68 -6.07
CA MET A 29 77.38 -56.46 -6.06
C MET A 29 76.56 -56.22 -4.79
N SER A 30 77.19 -56.22 -3.61
CA SER A 30 76.46 -56.00 -2.36
C SER A 30 75.82 -54.62 -2.31
N VAL A 31 76.50 -53.58 -2.80
CA VAL A 31 75.94 -52.23 -2.92
C VAL A 31 74.77 -52.22 -3.92
N PHE A 32 74.89 -52.91 -5.06
CA PHE A 32 73.81 -52.99 -6.04
C PHE A 32 72.57 -53.71 -5.47
N LEU A 33 72.77 -54.79 -4.72
CA LEU A 33 71.67 -55.52 -4.07
C LEU A 33 71.00 -54.69 -2.97
N ASP A 34 71.78 -54.03 -2.11
CA ASP A 34 71.25 -53.10 -1.09
C ASP A 34 70.45 -51.96 -1.73
N MET A 35 70.95 -51.40 -2.84
CA MET A 35 70.21 -50.40 -3.62
C MET A 35 68.93 -50.98 -4.23
N SER A 36 68.97 -52.21 -4.74
CA SER A 36 67.81 -52.88 -5.33
C SER A 36 66.74 -53.26 -4.29
N GLU A 37 67.14 -53.62 -3.07
CA GLU A 37 66.26 -53.96 -1.96
C GLU A 37 65.48 -52.76 -1.43
N ARG A 38 66.07 -51.55 -1.49
CA ARG A 38 65.41 -50.31 -1.07
C ARG A 38 64.21 -49.93 -1.95
N GLY A 39 64.06 -50.55 -3.12
CA GLY A 39 62.94 -50.34 -4.04
C GLY A 39 62.97 -48.97 -4.72
N PHE A 40 63.23 -48.94 -6.02
CA PHE A 40 63.09 -47.70 -6.81
C PHE A 40 61.69 -47.61 -7.41
N ALA A 41 61.16 -46.39 -7.51
CA ALA A 41 59.97 -46.14 -8.31
C ALA A 41 60.22 -46.65 -9.74
N THR A 42 59.36 -47.53 -10.20
CA THR A 42 59.44 -48.08 -11.55
C THR A 42 58.89 -47.08 -12.57
N LYS A 43 59.17 -47.31 -13.85
CA LYS A 43 58.52 -46.55 -14.93
C LYS A 43 57.00 -46.67 -14.89
N GLY A 44 56.47 -47.79 -14.40
CA GLY A 44 55.03 -48.02 -14.22
C GLY A 44 54.45 -47.14 -13.12
N ASP A 45 55.14 -47.04 -11.97
CA ASP A 45 54.70 -46.18 -10.85
C ASP A 45 54.68 -44.70 -11.26
N ILE A 46 55.70 -44.27 -12.01
CA ILE A 46 55.78 -42.90 -12.54
C ILE A 46 54.66 -42.63 -13.55
N ALA A 47 54.32 -43.60 -14.41
CA ALA A 47 53.22 -43.46 -15.37
C ALA A 47 51.86 -43.36 -14.66
N ALA A 48 51.60 -44.22 -13.67
CA ALA A 48 50.37 -44.20 -12.89
C ALA A 48 50.23 -42.90 -12.07
N LEU A 49 51.33 -42.38 -11.52
CA LEU A 49 51.33 -41.08 -10.84
C LEU A 49 51.00 -39.93 -11.81
N ARG A 50 51.54 -39.97 -13.03
CA ARG A 50 51.25 -38.96 -14.06
C ARG A 50 49.77 -38.95 -14.43
N GLU A 51 49.17 -40.12 -14.67
CA GLU A 51 47.75 -40.24 -14.95
C GLU A 51 46.89 -39.67 -13.80
N ARG A 52 47.23 -39.98 -12.54
CA ARG A 52 46.54 -39.42 -11.37
C ARG A 52 46.68 -37.91 -11.24
N ILE A 53 47.83 -37.34 -11.63
CA ILE A 53 48.07 -35.90 -11.63
C ILE A 53 47.22 -35.24 -12.72
N ASP A 54 47.16 -35.83 -13.91
CA ASP A 54 46.35 -35.33 -15.03
C ASP A 54 44.85 -35.37 -14.67
N ASP A 55 44.38 -36.45 -14.04
CA ASP A 55 43.01 -36.55 -13.52
C ASP A 55 42.70 -35.51 -12.43
N LEU A 56 43.63 -35.28 -11.49
CA LEU A 56 43.47 -34.26 -10.46
C LEU A 56 43.42 -32.86 -11.07
N ALA A 57 44.27 -32.57 -12.06
CA ALA A 57 44.28 -31.30 -12.77
C ALA A 57 42.94 -31.05 -13.48
N ASN A 58 42.38 -32.08 -14.13
CA ASN A 58 41.07 -32.01 -14.74
C ASN A 58 39.95 -31.78 -13.70
N HIS A 59 40.03 -32.45 -12.54
CA HIS A 59 39.07 -32.26 -11.46
C HIS A 59 39.09 -30.83 -10.91
N VAL A 60 40.29 -30.28 -10.67
CA VAL A 60 40.48 -28.91 -10.19
C VAL A 60 39.96 -27.90 -11.21
N ALA A 61 40.28 -28.07 -12.49
CA ALA A 61 39.73 -27.21 -13.55
C ALA A 61 38.19 -27.26 -13.60
N GLY A 62 37.60 -28.45 -13.40
CA GLY A 62 36.15 -28.61 -13.27
C GLY A 62 35.57 -27.90 -12.04
N MET A 63 36.28 -27.88 -10.92
CA MET A 63 35.89 -27.12 -9.72
C MET A 63 35.93 -25.62 -9.96
N ASP A 64 36.96 -25.09 -10.64
CA ASP A 64 37.09 -23.66 -10.94
C ASP A 64 35.93 -23.15 -11.81
N VAL A 65 35.53 -23.93 -12.82
CA VAL A 65 34.37 -23.62 -13.66
C VAL A 65 33.09 -23.60 -12.84
N ARG A 66 32.91 -24.55 -11.92
CA ARG A 66 31.74 -24.61 -11.04
C ARG A 66 31.69 -23.43 -10.08
N LEU A 67 32.83 -23.06 -9.48
CA LEU A 67 32.94 -21.92 -8.57
C LEU A 67 32.62 -20.61 -9.30
N SER A 68 33.19 -20.39 -10.49
CA SER A 68 32.86 -19.24 -11.33
C SER A 68 31.36 -19.17 -11.64
N GLY A 69 30.73 -20.34 -11.88
CA GLY A 69 29.29 -20.45 -12.09
C GLY A 69 28.47 -20.07 -10.84
N VAL A 70 28.95 -20.42 -9.64
CA VAL A 70 28.31 -20.03 -8.37
C VAL A 70 28.45 -18.53 -8.12
N GLU A 71 29.64 -17.96 -8.32
CA GLU A 71 29.90 -16.52 -8.14
C GLU A 71 29.00 -15.66 -9.04
N ARG A 72 28.82 -16.05 -10.30
CA ARG A 72 27.89 -15.37 -11.21
C ARG A 72 26.44 -15.43 -10.69
N ARG A 73 26.00 -16.60 -10.22
CA ARG A 73 24.64 -16.77 -9.68
C ARG A 73 24.42 -15.95 -8.40
N LEU A 74 25.43 -15.86 -7.53
CA LEU A 74 25.38 -15.00 -6.34
C LEU A 74 25.23 -13.54 -6.74
N SER A 75 26.04 -13.06 -7.69
CA SER A 75 25.97 -11.68 -8.20
C SER A 75 24.60 -11.35 -8.82
N GLU A 76 24.01 -12.29 -9.55
CA GLU A 76 22.66 -12.17 -10.09
C GLU A 76 21.59 -12.12 -8.99
N MET A 77 21.74 -12.92 -7.93
CA MET A 77 20.83 -12.87 -6.78
C MET A 77 20.94 -11.55 -6.03
N ASP A 78 22.14 -11.03 -5.79
CA ASP A 78 22.35 -9.73 -5.14
C ASP A 78 21.66 -8.62 -5.93
N THR A 79 21.84 -8.60 -7.25
CA THR A 79 21.17 -7.63 -8.14
C THR A 79 19.64 -7.72 -8.03
N ARG A 80 19.10 -8.95 -7.98
CA ARG A 80 17.66 -9.17 -7.82
C ARG A 80 17.16 -8.71 -6.45
N LEU A 81 17.91 -8.97 -5.38
CA LEU A 81 17.56 -8.55 -4.03
C LEU A 81 17.54 -7.02 -3.91
N SER A 82 18.56 -6.32 -4.41
CA SER A 82 18.54 -4.85 -4.47
C SER A 82 17.36 -4.32 -5.28
N GLY A 83 16.99 -5.00 -6.37
CA GLY A 83 15.79 -4.68 -7.14
C GLY A 83 14.49 -4.85 -6.35
N VAL A 84 14.40 -5.86 -5.49
CA VAL A 84 13.25 -6.09 -4.60
C VAL A 84 13.20 -5.02 -3.50
N GLU A 85 14.33 -4.71 -2.86
CA GLU A 85 14.42 -3.69 -1.81
C GLU A 85 13.96 -2.30 -2.30
N ARG A 86 14.38 -1.91 -3.51
CA ARG A 86 13.91 -0.66 -4.13
C ARG A 86 12.40 -0.66 -4.34
N ARG A 87 11.84 -1.77 -4.84
CA ARG A 87 10.39 -1.89 -5.07
C ARG A 87 9.60 -1.85 -3.76
N LEU A 88 10.10 -2.44 -2.68
CA LEU A 88 9.49 -2.36 -1.36
C LEU A 88 9.48 -0.91 -0.86
N SER A 89 10.61 -0.20 -0.96
CA SER A 89 10.72 1.20 -0.56
C SER A 89 9.77 2.12 -1.34
N GLU A 90 9.60 1.87 -2.65
CA GLU A 90 8.61 2.57 -3.49
C GLU A 90 7.17 2.28 -3.08
N MET A 91 6.86 1.04 -2.69
CA MET A 91 5.53 0.68 -2.18
C MET A 91 5.25 1.35 -0.84
N ASP A 92 6.20 1.38 0.09
CA ASP A 92 6.05 2.05 1.38
C ASP A 92 5.75 3.54 1.18
N THR A 93 6.51 4.21 0.30
CA THR A 93 6.27 5.63 -0.04
C THR A 93 4.86 5.85 -0.61
N ARG A 94 4.40 4.96 -1.49
CA ARG A 94 3.05 5.03 -2.06
C ARG A 94 1.97 4.80 -1.01
N LEU A 95 2.17 3.87 -0.09
CA LEU A 95 1.22 3.59 1.00
C LEU A 95 1.10 4.78 1.93
N SER A 96 2.21 5.39 2.36
CA SER A 96 2.17 6.64 3.15
C SER A 96 1.45 7.77 2.40
N GLY A 97 1.64 7.87 1.09
CA GLY A 97 0.89 8.84 0.26
C GLY A 97 -0.62 8.56 0.21
N VAL A 98 -1.04 7.29 0.22
CA VAL A 98 -2.45 6.90 0.30
C VAL A 98 -3.03 7.23 1.68
N GLU A 99 -2.31 6.92 2.75
CA GLU A 99 -2.74 7.23 4.14
C GLU A 99 -2.98 8.72 4.34
N LEU A 100 -2.07 9.57 3.86
CA LEU A 100 -2.23 11.03 3.93
C LEU A 100 -3.49 11.50 3.19
N ARG A 101 -3.76 10.96 1.99
CA ARG A 101 -4.95 11.31 1.21
C ARG A 101 -6.25 10.87 1.88
N LEU A 102 -6.25 9.70 2.53
CA LEU A 102 -7.40 9.23 3.29
C LEU A 102 -7.68 10.14 4.49
N SER A 103 -6.64 10.54 5.23
CA SER A 103 -6.78 11.47 6.36
C SER A 103 -7.30 12.85 5.92
N GLU A 104 -6.87 13.35 4.75
CA GLU A 104 -7.40 14.59 4.17
C GLU A 104 -8.89 14.42 3.79
N MET A 105 -9.26 13.29 3.20
CA MET A 105 -10.65 12.99 2.86
C MET A 105 -11.54 12.95 4.11
N ASP A 106 -11.10 12.28 5.18
CA ASP A 106 -11.83 12.23 6.45
C ASP A 106 -12.07 13.64 7.01
N THR A 107 -11.03 14.47 7.02
CA THR A 107 -11.12 15.87 7.47
C THR A 107 -12.14 16.66 6.64
N ARG A 108 -12.14 16.47 5.32
CA ARG A 108 -13.09 17.13 4.41
C ARG A 108 -14.52 16.65 4.66
N LEU A 109 -14.72 15.35 4.88
CA LEU A 109 -16.04 14.78 5.18
C LEU A 109 -16.60 15.32 6.49
N SER A 110 -15.81 15.35 7.57
CA SER A 110 -16.23 15.98 8.83
C SER A 110 -16.56 17.46 8.67
N GLY A 111 -15.82 18.18 7.81
CA GLY A 111 -16.12 19.56 7.45
C GLY A 111 -17.45 19.72 6.72
N ILE A 112 -17.81 18.79 5.84
CA ILE A 112 -19.10 18.75 5.14
C ILE A 112 -20.24 18.45 6.12
N GLU A 113 -20.07 17.44 6.98
CA GLU A 113 -21.06 17.08 8.00
C GLU A 113 -21.43 18.26 8.90
N ARG A 114 -20.42 18.99 9.40
CA ARG A 114 -20.66 20.19 10.21
C ARG A 114 -21.48 21.25 9.45
N ARG A 115 -21.14 21.49 8.17
CA ARG A 115 -21.86 22.47 7.34
C ARG A 115 -23.31 22.06 7.09
N LEU A 116 -23.57 20.76 6.92
CA LEU A 116 -24.93 20.24 6.78
C LEU A 116 -25.73 20.45 8.08
N SER A 117 -25.16 20.13 9.24
CA SER A 117 -25.82 20.38 10.53
C SER A 117 -26.12 21.88 10.78
N GLU A 118 -25.21 22.76 10.36
CA GLU A 118 -25.44 24.22 10.41
C GLU A 118 -26.57 24.65 9.47
N MET A 119 -26.65 24.06 8.27
CA MET A 119 -27.75 24.32 7.33
C MET A 119 -29.08 23.83 7.89
N ASP A 120 -29.15 22.63 8.47
CA ASP A 120 -30.37 22.09 9.09
C ASP A 120 -30.87 23.02 10.20
N THR A 121 -29.96 23.47 11.07
CA THR A 121 -30.28 24.41 12.15
C THR A 121 -30.86 25.73 11.61
N ARG A 122 -30.27 26.26 10.52
CA ARG A 122 -30.75 27.48 9.87
C ARG A 122 -32.13 27.28 9.24
N LEU A 123 -32.37 26.14 8.59
CA LEU A 123 -33.65 25.81 7.98
C LEU A 123 -34.76 25.70 9.05
N SER A 124 -34.51 24.99 10.15
CA SER A 124 -35.47 24.95 11.28
C SER A 124 -35.75 26.34 11.86
N GLY A 125 -34.73 27.20 11.92
CA GLY A 125 -34.90 28.61 12.31
C GLY A 125 -35.80 29.41 11.35
N ILE A 126 -35.66 29.18 10.04
CA ILE A 126 -36.51 29.80 9.02
C ILE A 126 -37.95 29.29 9.13
N GLU A 127 -38.16 27.98 9.28
CA GLU A 127 -39.48 27.37 9.44
C GLU A 127 -40.24 27.93 10.65
N ARG A 128 -39.55 28.11 11.78
CA ARG A 128 -40.12 28.78 12.96
C ARG A 128 -40.56 30.21 12.66
N ARG A 129 -39.71 31.00 12.00
CA ARG A 129 -40.03 32.40 11.66
C ARG A 129 -41.20 32.49 10.69
N LEU A 130 -41.32 31.58 9.74
CA LEU A 130 -42.46 31.50 8.84
C LEU A 130 -43.75 31.20 9.61
N SER A 131 -43.73 30.20 10.50
CA SER A 131 -44.86 29.89 11.38
C SER A 131 -45.30 31.08 12.24
N GLU A 132 -44.34 31.85 12.78
CA GLU A 132 -44.62 33.06 13.55
C GLU A 132 -45.22 34.19 12.69
N LEU A 133 -44.78 34.33 11.44
CA LEU A 133 -45.34 35.27 10.48
C LEU A 133 -46.78 34.90 10.11
N ASP A 134 -47.04 33.62 9.83
CA ASP A 134 -48.39 33.13 9.52
C ASP A 134 -49.37 33.40 10.67
N ALA A 135 -48.95 33.14 11.91
CA ALA A 135 -49.75 33.45 13.10
C ALA A 135 -50.04 34.96 13.24
N ARG A 136 -49.05 35.81 12.92
CA ARG A 136 -49.23 37.27 12.93
C ARG A 136 -50.20 37.74 11.85
N LEU A 137 -50.11 37.18 10.64
CA LEU A 137 -51.01 37.48 9.53
C LEU A 137 -52.44 37.07 9.88
N SER A 138 -52.65 35.87 10.42
CA SER A 138 -53.98 35.43 10.88
C SER A 138 -54.56 36.36 11.96
N LYS A 139 -53.72 36.85 12.89
CA LYS A 139 -54.13 37.84 13.89
C LYS A 139 -54.47 39.20 13.26
N MET A 140 -53.81 39.60 12.18
CA MET A 140 -54.15 40.81 11.44
C MET A 140 -55.48 40.66 10.71
N ASP A 141 -55.71 39.53 10.04
CA ASP A 141 -56.96 39.25 9.33
C ASP A 141 -58.16 39.30 10.28
N THR A 142 -58.05 38.63 11.44
CA THR A 142 -59.12 38.65 12.47
C THR A 142 -59.41 40.07 12.98
N ARG A 143 -58.38 40.91 13.15
CA ARG A 143 -58.57 42.32 13.53
C ARG A 143 -59.24 43.13 12.43
N LEU A 144 -58.86 42.91 11.17
CA LEU A 144 -59.47 43.59 10.02
C LEU A 144 -60.95 43.22 9.89
N SER A 145 -61.30 41.94 9.98
CA SER A 145 -62.71 41.50 10.00
C SER A 145 -63.49 42.12 11.15
N GLY A 146 -62.88 42.24 12.34
CA GLY A 146 -63.50 42.92 13.48
C GLY A 146 -63.76 44.42 13.23
N ILE A 147 -62.85 45.11 12.56
CA ILE A 147 -63.02 46.52 12.16
C ILE A 147 -64.15 46.65 11.13
N GLU A 148 -64.21 45.77 10.14
CA GLU A 148 -65.26 45.75 9.10
C GLU A 148 -66.66 45.55 9.70
N LEU A 149 -66.80 44.61 10.66
CA LEU A 149 -68.04 44.43 11.41
C LEU A 149 -68.40 45.66 12.24
N HIS A 150 -67.43 46.32 12.86
CA HIS A 150 -67.68 47.52 13.66
C HIS A 150 -68.16 48.69 12.78
N LEU A 151 -67.54 48.89 11.62
CA LEU A 151 -67.94 49.89 10.63
C LEU A 151 -69.36 49.62 10.12
N SER A 152 -69.66 48.39 9.70
CA SER A 152 -71.01 47.98 9.30
C SER A 152 -72.04 48.26 10.39
N GLY A 153 -71.70 47.98 11.66
CA GLY A 153 -72.55 48.27 12.81
C GLY A 153 -72.72 49.77 13.09
N MET A 154 -71.73 50.62 12.77
CA MET A 154 -71.88 52.07 12.84
C MET A 154 -72.79 52.59 11.73
N GLU A 155 -72.64 52.11 10.51
CA GLU A 155 -73.49 52.48 9.36
C GLU A 155 -74.96 52.14 9.62
N LEU A 156 -75.26 50.93 10.09
CA LEU A 156 -76.62 50.53 10.43
C LEU A 156 -77.24 51.43 11.51
N ARG A 157 -76.49 51.74 12.57
CA ARG A 157 -76.96 52.63 13.65
C ARG A 157 -77.24 54.03 13.13
N LEU A 158 -76.40 54.56 12.24
CA LEU A 158 -76.60 55.85 11.61
C LEU A 158 -77.86 55.84 10.73
N MET A 159 -78.04 54.79 9.92
CA MET A 159 -79.21 54.61 9.06
C MET A 159 -80.51 54.54 9.86
N VAL A 160 -80.55 53.78 10.95
CA VAL A 160 -81.72 53.69 11.84
C VAL A 160 -82.03 55.04 12.50
N ARG A 161 -81.02 55.76 12.99
CA ARG A 161 -81.21 57.10 13.59
C ARG A 161 -81.74 58.12 12.59
N LEU A 162 -81.15 58.17 11.38
CA LEU A 162 -81.60 59.06 10.31
C LEU A 162 -83.02 58.72 9.87
N GLY A 163 -83.33 57.43 9.67
CA GLY A 163 -84.67 56.96 9.35
C GLY A 163 -85.69 57.36 10.41
N GLY A 164 -85.38 57.16 11.69
CA GLY A 164 -86.23 57.61 12.81
C GLY A 164 -86.46 59.12 12.81
N LEU A 165 -85.42 59.92 12.55
CA LEU A 165 -85.52 61.39 12.46
C LEU A 165 -86.37 61.85 11.29
N ILE A 166 -86.29 61.17 10.13
CA ILE A 166 -87.15 61.45 8.98
C ILE A 166 -88.61 61.18 9.32
N VAL A 167 -88.91 60.04 9.96
CA VAL A 167 -90.27 59.69 10.38
C VAL A 167 -90.84 60.72 11.36
N THR A 168 -90.07 61.13 12.37
CA THR A 168 -90.54 62.15 13.32
C THR A 168 -90.80 63.50 12.66
N LEU A 169 -89.91 63.94 11.75
CA LEU A 169 -90.13 65.17 10.97
C LEU A 169 -91.39 65.09 10.09
N MET A 170 -91.65 63.96 9.43
CA MET A 170 -92.86 63.74 8.64
C MET A 170 -94.13 63.78 9.49
N SER A 171 -94.13 63.13 10.65
CA SER A 171 -95.28 63.15 11.57
C SER A 171 -95.59 64.55 12.11
N VAL A 172 -94.56 65.33 12.46
CA VAL A 172 -94.74 66.73 12.90
C VAL A 172 -95.27 67.60 11.75
N GLY A 173 -94.69 67.48 10.55
CA GLY A 173 -95.13 68.24 9.37
C GLY A 173 -96.59 67.96 8.98
N PHE A 174 -97.00 66.68 9.00
CA PHE A 174 -98.39 66.29 8.75
C PHE A 174 -99.36 66.84 9.80
N GLY A 175 -99.00 66.75 11.09
CA GLY A 175 -99.83 67.28 12.18
C GLY A 175 -100.03 68.80 12.11
N VAL A 176 -99.00 69.56 11.71
CA VAL A 176 -99.12 71.00 11.48
C VAL A 176 -100.07 71.29 10.31
N LEU A 177 -99.98 70.53 9.21
CA LEU A 177 -100.82 70.71 8.03
C LEU A 177 -102.31 70.46 8.33
N GLU A 178 -102.63 69.39 9.06
CA GLU A 178 -104.01 69.14 9.53
C GLU A 178 -104.50 70.26 10.47
N PHE A 179 -103.66 70.73 11.39
CA PHE A 179 -104.04 71.81 12.31
C PHE A 179 -104.37 73.11 11.56
N THR A 180 -103.58 73.48 10.53
CA THR A 180 -103.88 74.65 9.69
C THR A 180 -105.05 74.49 8.73
N LEU A 181 -105.45 73.26 8.38
CA LEU A 181 -106.63 73.02 7.54
C LEU A 181 -107.93 72.93 8.37
N ALA A 182 -107.82 72.64 9.68
CA ALA A 182 -108.94 72.50 10.60
C ALA A 182 -109.33 73.80 11.33
N HIS A 183 -108.64 74.92 11.08
CA HIS A 183 -108.92 76.26 11.62
C HIS A 183 -108.96 77.30 10.50
#